data_AF-A0A508TV59-F1
#
_entry.id   AF-A0A508TV59-F1
#
_cell.length_a   1.000
_cell.length_b   1.000
_cell.length_c   1.000
_cell.angle_alpha   90.00
_cell.angle_beta   90.00
_cell.angle_gamma   90.00
#
_symmetry.space_group_name_H-M   'P 1'
#
loop_
_entity.id
_entity.type
_entity.pdbx_description
1 polymer ?
#
loop_
_entity_poly.entity_id
_entity_poly.type
_entity_poly.pdbx_seq_one_letter_code
_entity_poly.pdbx_strand_id
1 'polypeptide(L)'
;MHNGSGKIFPRNLTARAAYQVPGNPVVTRLEDVVANCYPGLELDVRNFDRRFFPGLVFEFVARQDNTASYKEPNRYGAWLHYVDVLMDPDVQSEAPEVKKLRIDLLLNAGTLAAHDDWYLEWVEQKGKRLSMRHHNPDNPDYPLDGLYVWRLLRGLEPGPLTIGLRRREGDDSEIVLEGWRRNFVDPVTGVISGAYQPGELLQSLCSPWQHDFRDCSCMYWAANHPDVVFQELGPDDEKLPNGQAADPLLANLRVDWLRSDRSRDATAAAENTIAKNRPYQFDHFQINQEWQRLNVVVRDQEIDQVYAPPPDKDKAEPFDTPEQLAKELREKLGPMEMALALEYVYARFSLLSPEQADHSGWPTMRDDVAFIRGVLMIIASCEMQHLRWVNELLWILHNAKLISSYAPVLHPAKTLPDGKRGWRNAVLSPLTPDTLTRFIDIERPSGVLDGAYARVIATLRLPIYPKLAIELAERIDSDGIDHYSKFCEVEVALKTYRGANPALPYLREIAVGTPNEAKDALKVYHEILRLLGNGYTDYARDQLEEGAPFVMAARAKMNELLTVGEALALRGIGIPFW
;
A
#
# COMPACT_ATOMS: atom_id res chain seq x y z
N MET A 1 42.51 -22.78 11.96
CA MET A 1 41.48 -23.11 12.97
C MET A 1 40.32 -23.77 12.25
N HIS A 2 39.86 -24.89 12.79
CA HIS A 2 38.86 -25.78 12.22
C HIS A 2 37.63 -25.04 11.70
N ASN A 3 37.40 -25.14 10.39
CA ASN A 3 36.15 -24.72 9.76
C ASN A 3 35.16 -25.87 9.85
N GLY A 4 34.65 -26.11 11.06
CA GLY A 4 33.67 -27.15 11.37
C GLY A 4 32.21 -26.77 11.03
N SER A 5 31.95 -25.55 10.54
CA SER A 5 30.61 -25.18 10.07
C SER A 5 30.59 -23.94 9.17
N GLY A 6 31.64 -23.72 8.36
CA GLY A 6 31.95 -22.50 7.59
C GLY A 6 30.96 -22.02 6.52
N LYS A 7 29.66 -22.27 6.69
CA LYS A 7 28.62 -21.46 6.08
C LYS A 7 28.74 -20.03 6.62
N ILE A 8 28.81 -19.10 5.68
CA ILE A 8 28.49 -17.69 5.93
C ILE A 8 27.06 -17.68 6.48
N PHE A 9 26.89 -17.39 7.77
CA PHE A 9 25.59 -17.07 8.34
C PHE A 9 25.18 -15.69 7.82
N PRO A 10 24.10 -15.55 7.04
CA PRO A 10 23.60 -14.24 6.66
C PRO A 10 23.16 -13.51 7.93
N ARG A 11 23.97 -12.55 8.38
CA ARG A 11 23.72 -11.76 9.60
C ARG A 11 22.67 -10.67 9.42
N ASN A 12 22.13 -10.46 8.22
CA ASN A 12 21.11 -9.44 7.98
C ASN A 12 20.46 -9.55 6.60
N LEU A 13 19.46 -10.43 6.41
CA LEU A 13 18.61 -10.39 5.20
C LEU A 13 17.10 -10.60 5.45
N THR A 14 16.67 -11.05 6.64
CA THR A 14 15.25 -11.28 6.98
C THR A 14 14.68 -10.34 8.06
N ALA A 15 15.53 -9.72 8.91
CA ALA A 15 15.06 -8.94 10.05
C ALA A 15 14.53 -7.52 9.71
N ARG A 16 14.89 -6.95 8.54
CA ARG A 16 14.46 -5.60 8.11
C ARG A 16 13.29 -5.57 7.13
N ALA A 17 12.86 -6.73 6.63
CA ALA A 17 11.58 -6.87 5.95
C ALA A 17 10.42 -7.12 6.93
N ALA A 18 10.70 -7.25 8.24
CA ALA A 18 9.86 -7.93 9.22
C ALA A 18 9.55 -7.12 10.50
N TYR A 19 9.54 -5.78 10.46
CA TYR A 19 8.89 -5.01 11.54
C TYR A 19 7.97 -3.94 10.98
N GLN A 20 6.74 -4.38 10.75
CA GLN A 20 5.51 -3.61 10.88
C GLN A 20 4.69 -4.27 12.00
N VAL A 21 3.71 -3.52 12.52
CA VAL A 21 2.84 -3.74 13.71
C VAL A 21 3.33 -2.89 14.90
N PRO A 22 2.50 -1.99 15.47
CA PRO A 22 1.10 -2.26 15.86
C PRO A 22 0.02 -1.41 15.14
N GLY A 23 -0.89 -1.99 14.32
CA GLY A 23 -1.00 -3.43 14.08
C GLY A 23 -2.07 -4.06 13.14
N ASN A 24 -2.64 -3.37 12.14
CA ASN A 24 -2.15 -3.48 10.76
C ASN A 24 -3.07 -2.83 9.71
N PRO A 25 -2.52 -1.91 8.88
CA PRO A 25 -3.27 -1.23 7.84
C PRO A 25 -3.34 -1.98 6.49
N VAL A 26 -4.32 -1.54 5.70
CA VAL A 26 -5.25 -2.26 4.79
C VAL A 26 -4.75 -3.29 3.76
N VAL A 27 -3.82 -3.01 2.85
CA VAL A 27 -3.67 -3.86 1.64
C VAL A 27 -2.78 -5.06 1.87
N THR A 28 -2.74 -5.61 3.06
CA THR A 28 -1.50 -6.19 3.53
C THR A 28 -1.61 -6.45 5.01
N ARG A 29 -0.92 -7.44 5.54
CA ARG A 29 0.43 -7.67 5.08
C ARG A 29 0.76 -9.14 4.90
N LEU A 30 -0.25 -10.00 4.97
CA LEU A 30 -0.51 -11.09 4.02
C LEU A 30 -1.64 -10.71 3.00
N GLU A 31 -2.10 -9.46 2.98
CA GLU A 31 -3.32 -9.03 2.26
C GLU A 31 -3.09 -8.08 1.04
N ASP A 32 -1.83 -7.92 0.63
CA ASP A 32 -1.39 -7.72 -0.79
C ASP A 32 -0.90 -9.10 -1.29
N VAL A 33 -0.85 -10.04 -0.35
CA VAL A 33 -0.25 -11.33 -0.53
C VAL A 33 -1.31 -12.22 -1.10
N VAL A 34 -0.91 -12.78 -2.21
CA VAL A 34 -1.62 -13.81 -2.94
C VAL A 34 -1.49 -15.06 -2.00
N ALA A 35 -2.16 -16.17 -2.21
CA ALA A 35 -1.61 -17.16 -3.13
C ALA A 35 -0.15 -16.94 -3.71
N ASN A 36 0.73 -16.05 -3.19
CA ASN A 36 1.83 -15.34 -3.93
C ASN A 36 3.07 -16.16 -4.10
N CYS A 37 3.09 -17.28 -3.42
CA CYS A 37 4.07 -18.31 -3.63
C CYS A 37 3.42 -19.70 -3.68
N TYR A 38 2.18 -19.86 -3.17
CA TYR A 38 1.44 -21.13 -3.16
C TYR A 38 -0.08 -20.90 -3.30
N PRO A 39 -0.71 -21.24 -4.45
CA PRO A 39 -2.15 -21.15 -4.63
C PRO A 39 -2.87 -22.26 -3.84
N GLY A 40 -3.88 -21.92 -3.03
CA GLY A 40 -4.86 -22.92 -2.61
C GLY A 40 -5.67 -22.76 -1.32
N LEU A 41 -5.61 -21.67 -0.54
CA LEU A 41 -6.27 -21.68 0.78
C LEU A 41 -7.48 -20.77 0.99
N GLU A 42 -7.69 -19.71 0.21
CA GLU A 42 -8.89 -18.87 0.34
C GLU A 42 -9.77 -18.90 -0.92
N LEU A 43 -9.13 -18.83 -2.08
CA LEU A 43 -9.77 -19.11 -3.36
C LEU A 43 -8.69 -19.56 -4.36
N ASP A 44 -8.86 -20.74 -4.94
CA ASP A 44 -7.96 -21.18 -6.00
C ASP A 44 -8.32 -20.46 -7.31
N VAL A 45 -7.67 -19.32 -7.58
CA VAL A 45 -7.85 -18.54 -8.81
C VAL A 45 -7.61 -19.35 -10.09
N ARG A 46 -6.83 -20.45 -10.01
CA ARG A 46 -6.69 -21.36 -11.15
C ARG A 46 -8.03 -21.96 -11.52
N ASN A 47 -8.93 -22.24 -10.56
CA ASN A 47 -10.26 -22.77 -10.86
C ASN A 47 -11.13 -21.83 -11.68
N PHE A 48 -10.94 -20.51 -11.57
CA PHE A 48 -11.56 -19.57 -12.51
C PHE A 48 -10.92 -19.65 -13.89
N ASP A 49 -9.59 -19.67 -13.94
CA ASP A 49 -8.84 -19.69 -15.20
C ASP A 49 -8.94 -21.03 -15.93
N ARG A 50 -9.40 -22.11 -15.29
CA ARG A 50 -9.83 -23.35 -15.96
C ARG A 50 -10.94 -23.12 -16.98
N ARG A 51 -11.73 -22.05 -16.80
CA ARG A 51 -12.84 -21.63 -17.67
C ARG A 51 -12.52 -20.34 -18.43
N PHE A 52 -11.23 -20.07 -18.70
CA PHE A 52 -10.80 -18.84 -19.37
C PHE A 52 -11.40 -18.66 -20.76
N PHE A 53 -11.69 -19.76 -21.47
CA PHE A 53 -12.31 -19.80 -22.79
C PHE A 53 -13.73 -20.39 -22.67
N PRO A 54 -14.78 -19.68 -23.13
CA PRO A 54 -16.16 -20.14 -23.04
C PRO A 54 -16.40 -21.53 -23.64
N GLY A 55 -17.17 -22.35 -22.93
CA GLY A 55 -17.57 -23.69 -23.33
C GLY A 55 -16.48 -24.77 -23.19
N LEU A 56 -15.29 -24.43 -22.70
CA LEU A 56 -14.21 -25.39 -22.44
C LEU A 56 -13.73 -25.31 -20.98
N VAL A 57 -13.41 -26.46 -20.42
CA VAL A 57 -12.84 -26.57 -19.08
C VAL A 57 -11.49 -27.26 -19.14
N PHE A 58 -10.45 -26.56 -18.68
CA PHE A 58 -9.09 -27.07 -18.63
C PHE A 58 -8.69 -27.52 -17.22
N GLU A 59 -7.61 -28.27 -17.14
CA GLU A 59 -6.85 -28.60 -15.94
C GLU A 59 -5.39 -28.22 -16.17
N PHE A 60 -4.78 -27.52 -15.22
CA PHE A 60 -3.37 -27.12 -15.32
C PHE A 60 -2.49 -28.19 -14.67
N VAL A 61 -1.92 -29.08 -15.48
CA VAL A 61 -1.10 -30.19 -15.01
C VAL A 61 0.34 -29.71 -14.82
N ALA A 62 0.73 -29.57 -13.56
CA ALA A 62 2.03 -29.05 -13.13
C ALA A 62 2.93 -30.12 -12.54
N ARG A 63 4.25 -29.88 -12.53
CA ARG A 63 5.19 -30.74 -11.81
C ARG A 63 5.04 -30.57 -10.30
N GLN A 64 5.16 -31.67 -9.57
CA GLN A 64 5.20 -31.64 -8.10
C GLN A 64 6.61 -31.35 -7.57
N ASP A 65 7.66 -31.53 -8.37
CA ASP A 65 9.07 -31.29 -8.01
C ASP A 65 9.86 -30.59 -9.13
N ASN A 66 10.80 -29.72 -8.75
CA ASN A 66 11.68 -28.99 -9.69
C ASN A 66 12.95 -29.78 -10.07
N THR A 67 12.94 -31.11 -9.96
CA THR A 67 14.13 -31.93 -10.25
C THR A 67 14.31 -32.15 -11.76
N ALA A 68 15.55 -32.37 -12.21
CA ALA A 68 15.84 -32.93 -13.53
C ALA A 68 15.91 -34.47 -13.38
N SER A 69 15.27 -35.31 -14.23
CA SER A 69 14.65 -35.11 -15.55
C SER A 69 13.11 -35.12 -15.55
N TYR A 70 12.50 -34.60 -16.63
CA TYR A 70 11.07 -34.78 -16.95
C TYR A 70 10.76 -36.28 -17.13
N LYS A 71 10.14 -36.90 -16.12
CA LYS A 71 9.78 -38.32 -16.21
C LYS A 71 8.65 -38.57 -17.24
N GLU A 72 7.72 -37.61 -17.41
CA GLU A 72 6.57 -37.72 -18.33
C GLU A 72 6.24 -36.35 -18.98
N PRO A 73 7.11 -35.78 -19.85
CA PRO A 73 6.99 -34.40 -20.34
C PRO A 73 5.69 -34.10 -21.10
N ASN A 74 5.09 -35.10 -21.74
CA ASN A 74 3.89 -34.93 -22.55
C ASN A 74 2.61 -34.71 -21.75
N ARG A 75 2.62 -34.91 -20.43
CA ARG A 75 1.45 -34.77 -19.56
C ARG A 75 1.29 -33.38 -18.96
N TYR A 76 2.27 -32.48 -19.13
CA TYR A 76 2.23 -31.15 -18.54
C TYR A 76 1.60 -30.11 -19.48
N GLY A 77 1.01 -29.07 -18.89
CA GLY A 77 0.40 -27.94 -19.61
C GLY A 77 -1.06 -27.72 -19.22
N ALA A 78 -1.85 -27.11 -20.11
CA ALA A 78 -3.30 -26.99 -19.94
C ALA A 78 -4.01 -28.13 -20.69
N TRP A 79 -4.40 -29.15 -19.96
CA TRP A 79 -5.14 -30.30 -20.45
C TRP A 79 -6.62 -29.95 -20.58
N LEU A 80 -7.26 -30.27 -21.70
CA LEU A 80 -8.71 -30.11 -21.84
C LEU A 80 -9.42 -31.23 -21.06
N HIS A 81 -10.12 -30.84 -19.99
CA HIS A 81 -10.80 -31.77 -19.11
C HIS A 81 -12.18 -32.18 -19.66
N TYR A 82 -13.00 -31.22 -20.08
CA TYR A 82 -14.25 -31.47 -20.80
C TYR A 82 -14.76 -30.23 -21.55
N VAL A 83 -15.74 -30.45 -22.41
CA VAL A 83 -16.47 -29.43 -23.17
C VAL A 83 -17.83 -29.18 -22.49
N ASP A 84 -18.14 -27.93 -22.17
CA ASP A 84 -19.31 -27.50 -21.37
C ASP A 84 -20.25 -26.58 -22.16
N VAL A 85 -20.70 -27.02 -23.34
CA VAL A 85 -21.52 -26.15 -24.20
C VAL A 85 -22.93 -25.94 -23.66
N LEU A 86 -23.46 -26.89 -22.88
CA LEU A 86 -24.86 -26.88 -22.47
C LEU A 86 -25.10 -26.07 -21.19
N MET A 87 -24.12 -26.02 -20.28
CA MET A 87 -24.29 -25.36 -18.98
C MET A 87 -23.51 -24.05 -18.87
N ASP A 88 -22.60 -23.76 -19.80
CA ASP A 88 -21.83 -22.53 -19.75
C ASP A 88 -22.68 -21.32 -20.18
N PRO A 89 -22.94 -20.33 -19.29
CA PRO A 89 -23.77 -19.16 -19.59
C PRO A 89 -23.22 -18.27 -20.71
N ASP A 90 -21.89 -18.21 -20.90
CA ASP A 90 -21.26 -17.37 -21.94
C ASP A 90 -21.64 -17.85 -23.35
N VAL A 91 -22.02 -19.12 -23.50
CA VAL A 91 -22.41 -19.70 -24.80
C VAL A 91 -23.93 -19.87 -24.97
N GLN A 92 -24.74 -19.39 -24.02
CA GLN A 92 -26.21 -19.49 -24.12
C GLN A 92 -26.87 -18.32 -24.85
N SER A 93 -26.19 -17.18 -24.98
CA SER A 93 -26.73 -15.99 -25.65
C SER A 93 -27.02 -16.22 -27.15
N GLU A 94 -27.97 -15.47 -27.68
CA GLU A 94 -28.38 -15.53 -29.09
C GLU A 94 -27.57 -14.59 -30.01
N ALA A 95 -26.54 -13.93 -29.47
CA ALA A 95 -25.64 -13.07 -30.23
C ALA A 95 -24.91 -13.86 -31.35
N PRO A 96 -24.65 -13.26 -32.53
CA PRO A 96 -24.07 -13.96 -33.68
C PRO A 96 -22.73 -14.66 -33.40
N GLU A 97 -21.83 -13.97 -32.71
CA GLU A 97 -20.51 -14.45 -32.31
C GLU A 97 -20.59 -15.61 -31.31
N VAL A 98 -21.57 -15.56 -30.41
CA VAL A 98 -21.82 -16.62 -29.42
C VAL A 98 -22.38 -17.86 -30.12
N LYS A 99 -23.32 -17.68 -31.06
CA LYS A 99 -23.87 -18.77 -31.88
C LYS A 99 -22.81 -19.47 -32.71
N LYS A 100 -21.90 -18.70 -33.31
CA LYS A 100 -20.77 -19.24 -34.08
C LYS A 100 -19.94 -20.16 -33.19
N LEU A 101 -19.47 -19.65 -32.05
CA LEU A 101 -18.68 -20.44 -31.10
C LEU A 101 -19.44 -21.68 -30.60
N ARG A 102 -20.73 -21.54 -30.26
CA ARG A 102 -21.58 -22.67 -29.84
C ARG A 102 -21.66 -23.76 -30.91
N ILE A 103 -21.86 -23.39 -32.16
CA ILE A 103 -21.89 -24.34 -33.29
C ILE A 103 -20.53 -25.02 -33.45
N ASP A 104 -19.44 -24.26 -33.44
CA ASP A 104 -18.09 -24.80 -33.58
C ASP A 104 -17.77 -25.78 -32.46
N LEU A 105 -18.14 -25.47 -31.22
CA LEU A 105 -17.96 -26.38 -30.09
C LEU A 105 -18.84 -27.63 -30.22
N LEU A 106 -20.11 -27.52 -30.65
CA LEU A 106 -20.99 -28.69 -30.85
C LEU A 106 -20.47 -29.62 -31.96
N LEU A 107 -19.96 -29.06 -33.05
CA LEU A 107 -19.39 -29.84 -34.16
C LEU A 107 -18.13 -30.60 -33.73
N ASN A 108 -17.33 -30.02 -32.84
CA ASN A 108 -16.09 -30.62 -32.35
C ASN A 108 -16.25 -31.44 -31.06
N ALA A 109 -17.37 -31.31 -30.33
CA ALA A 109 -17.56 -31.93 -29.00
C ALA A 109 -17.35 -33.44 -29.01
N GLY A 110 -17.84 -34.14 -30.05
CA GLY A 110 -17.64 -35.59 -30.20
C GLY A 110 -16.16 -35.97 -30.34
N THR A 111 -15.41 -35.22 -31.16
CA THR A 111 -13.97 -35.43 -31.36
C THR A 111 -13.15 -35.09 -30.11
N LEU A 112 -13.49 -33.99 -29.45
CA LEU A 112 -12.83 -33.55 -28.21
C LEU A 112 -13.10 -34.50 -27.04
N ALA A 113 -14.29 -35.11 -26.97
CA ALA A 113 -14.64 -36.07 -25.92
C ALA A 113 -14.16 -37.51 -26.22
N ALA A 114 -13.82 -37.83 -27.47
CA ALA A 114 -13.36 -39.16 -27.86
C ALA A 114 -11.93 -39.48 -27.38
N HIS A 115 -11.16 -38.46 -27.01
CA HIS A 115 -9.78 -38.60 -26.57
C HIS A 115 -9.51 -37.75 -25.32
N ASP A 116 -8.66 -38.24 -24.43
CA ASP A 116 -8.28 -37.61 -23.17
C ASP A 116 -6.90 -36.95 -23.24
N ASP A 117 -6.36 -36.73 -24.44
CA ASP A 117 -5.01 -36.23 -24.67
C ASP A 117 -4.99 -34.88 -25.41
N TRP A 118 -6.09 -34.13 -25.38
CA TRP A 118 -6.19 -32.78 -25.92
C TRP A 118 -5.56 -31.75 -24.98
N TYR A 119 -4.61 -30.97 -25.50
CA TYR A 119 -3.96 -29.90 -24.74
C TYR A 119 -4.03 -28.58 -25.51
N LEU A 120 -4.01 -27.48 -24.75
CA LEU A 120 -3.77 -26.17 -25.31
C LEU A 120 -2.35 -26.10 -25.87
N GLU A 121 -2.22 -25.89 -27.17
CA GLU A 121 -0.94 -25.84 -27.87
C GLU A 121 -0.49 -24.39 -28.09
N TRP A 122 -1.42 -23.49 -28.38
CA TRP A 122 -1.14 -22.06 -28.49
C TRP A 122 -2.39 -21.23 -28.23
N VAL A 123 -2.16 -19.96 -27.90
CA VAL A 123 -3.20 -18.92 -27.83
C VAL A 123 -2.77 -17.71 -28.64
N GLU A 124 -3.74 -17.01 -29.24
CA GLU A 124 -3.51 -15.83 -30.05
C GLU A 124 -4.47 -14.71 -29.66
N GLN A 125 -3.92 -13.56 -29.28
CA GLN A 125 -4.68 -12.37 -28.94
C GLN A 125 -3.99 -11.13 -29.54
N LYS A 126 -4.77 -10.24 -30.16
CA LYS A 126 -4.27 -9.02 -30.82
C LYS A 126 -3.12 -9.28 -31.83
N GLY A 127 -3.22 -10.39 -32.58
CA GLY A 127 -2.21 -10.79 -33.58
C GLY A 127 -0.90 -11.31 -33.00
N LYS A 128 -0.80 -11.53 -31.69
CA LYS A 128 0.35 -12.15 -31.03
C LYS A 128 0.00 -13.57 -30.62
N ARG A 129 0.75 -14.54 -31.15
CA ARG A 129 0.60 -15.96 -30.82
C ARG A 129 1.65 -16.38 -29.78
N LEU A 130 1.19 -17.03 -28.72
CA LEU A 130 2.01 -17.62 -27.66
C LEU A 130 1.93 -19.15 -27.78
N SER A 131 3.08 -19.80 -27.90
CA SER A 131 3.20 -21.26 -27.88
C SER A 131 3.21 -21.79 -26.45
N MET A 132 2.55 -22.92 -26.22
CA MET A 132 2.57 -23.68 -24.96
C MET A 132 3.68 -24.73 -24.91
N ARG A 133 4.69 -24.60 -25.80
CA ARG A 133 5.92 -25.39 -25.80
C ARG A 133 7.13 -24.51 -25.57
N HIS A 134 8.12 -25.04 -24.87
CA HIS A 134 9.43 -24.42 -24.78
C HIS A 134 10.23 -24.75 -26.03
N HIS A 135 10.65 -23.73 -26.78
CA HIS A 135 11.55 -23.92 -27.90
C HIS A 135 12.99 -24.06 -27.41
N ASN A 136 13.65 -25.18 -27.74
CA ASN A 136 15.07 -25.36 -27.47
C ASN A 136 15.79 -25.68 -28.79
N PRO A 137 16.75 -24.86 -29.26
CA PRO A 137 17.47 -25.16 -30.49
C PRO A 137 18.28 -26.47 -30.43
N ASP A 138 18.65 -26.94 -29.24
CA ASP A 138 19.49 -28.12 -29.03
C ASP A 138 18.68 -29.38 -28.62
N ASN A 139 17.36 -29.28 -28.40
CA ASN A 139 16.50 -30.39 -27.99
C ASN A 139 15.09 -30.28 -28.58
N PRO A 140 14.35 -31.39 -28.76
CA PRO A 140 12.97 -31.32 -29.24
C PRO A 140 12.09 -30.47 -28.31
N ASP A 141 11.19 -29.69 -28.92
CA ASP A 141 10.23 -28.83 -28.22
C ASP A 141 9.37 -29.65 -27.25
N TYR A 142 9.39 -29.28 -25.97
CA TYR A 142 8.62 -29.95 -24.93
C TYR A 142 7.51 -29.04 -24.38
N PRO A 143 6.40 -29.61 -23.88
CA PRO A 143 5.32 -28.83 -23.27
C PRO A 143 5.79 -27.98 -22.10
N LEU A 144 5.21 -26.79 -21.94
CA LEU A 144 5.39 -25.97 -20.75
C LEU A 144 4.70 -26.63 -19.54
N ASP A 145 5.26 -26.41 -18.35
CA ASP A 145 4.62 -26.77 -17.09
C ASP A 145 3.23 -26.10 -16.98
N GLY A 146 2.24 -26.80 -16.43
CA GLY A 146 0.89 -26.26 -16.24
C GLY A 146 0.84 -24.93 -15.49
N LEU A 147 1.76 -24.68 -14.54
CA LEU A 147 1.83 -23.39 -13.85
C LEU A 147 2.35 -22.27 -14.74
N TYR A 148 3.29 -22.56 -15.66
CA TYR A 148 3.73 -21.57 -16.64
C TYR A 148 2.61 -21.25 -17.64
N VAL A 149 1.91 -22.27 -18.13
CA VAL A 149 0.75 -22.09 -19.02
C VAL A 149 -0.33 -21.25 -18.33
N TRP A 150 -0.70 -21.60 -17.09
CA TRP A 150 -1.67 -20.81 -16.32
C TRP A 150 -1.25 -19.34 -16.20
N ARG A 151 0.02 -19.06 -15.88
CA ARG A 151 0.52 -17.69 -15.77
C ARG A 151 0.43 -16.93 -17.09
N LEU A 152 0.68 -17.58 -18.23
CA LEU A 152 0.52 -16.96 -19.55
C LEU A 152 -0.94 -16.62 -19.83
N LEU A 153 -1.88 -17.53 -19.53
CA LEU A 153 -3.31 -17.29 -19.73
C LEU A 153 -3.88 -16.23 -18.79
N ARG A 154 -3.36 -16.13 -17.57
CA ARG A 154 -3.71 -15.08 -16.61
C ARG A 154 -3.36 -13.69 -17.13
N GLY A 155 -2.30 -13.58 -17.93
CA GLY A 155 -1.87 -12.32 -18.54
C GLY A 155 -2.68 -11.87 -19.75
N LEU A 156 -3.66 -12.67 -20.20
CA LEU A 156 -4.53 -12.29 -21.31
C LEU A 156 -5.53 -11.20 -20.89
N GLU A 157 -5.80 -10.28 -21.81
CA GLU A 157 -6.82 -9.26 -21.60
C GLU A 157 -8.23 -9.80 -21.93
N PRO A 158 -9.31 -9.27 -21.32
CA PRO A 158 -10.66 -9.55 -21.77
C PRO A 158 -10.86 -9.16 -23.24
N GLY A 159 -11.61 -9.98 -24.00
CA GLY A 159 -11.91 -9.73 -25.42
C GLY A 159 -11.57 -10.88 -26.35
N PRO A 160 -11.55 -10.67 -27.69
CA PRO A 160 -11.37 -11.73 -28.67
C PRO A 160 -10.10 -12.55 -28.45
N LEU A 161 -10.23 -13.87 -28.63
CA LEU A 161 -9.17 -14.85 -28.37
C LEU A 161 -9.33 -16.03 -29.33
N THR A 162 -8.22 -16.46 -29.94
CA THR A 162 -8.17 -17.69 -30.74
C THR A 162 -7.26 -18.69 -30.05
N ILE A 163 -7.67 -19.95 -30.01
CA ILE A 163 -6.89 -21.02 -29.38
C ILE A 163 -6.69 -22.19 -30.33
N GLY A 164 -5.54 -22.85 -30.22
CA GLY A 164 -5.25 -24.12 -30.87
C GLY A 164 -5.17 -25.24 -29.85
N LEU A 165 -5.99 -26.27 -30.05
CA LEU A 165 -5.96 -27.52 -29.28
C LEU A 165 -5.29 -28.59 -30.14
N ARG A 166 -4.34 -29.32 -29.55
CA ARG A 166 -3.62 -30.40 -30.25
C ARG A 166 -3.57 -31.65 -29.39
N ARG A 167 -3.67 -32.80 -30.02
CA ARG A 167 -3.48 -34.09 -29.35
C ARG A 167 -2.02 -34.31 -28.99
N ARG A 168 -1.76 -34.84 -27.79
CA ARG A 168 -0.41 -35.23 -27.35
C ARG A 168 -0.02 -36.63 -27.83
N GLU A 169 -0.99 -37.49 -28.10
CA GLU A 169 -0.78 -38.86 -28.57
C GLU A 169 -1.54 -39.12 -29.89
N GLY A 170 -0.95 -39.91 -30.79
CA GLY A 170 -1.60 -40.30 -32.04
C GLY A 170 -1.43 -39.32 -33.21
N ASP A 171 -2.49 -39.16 -34.00
CA ASP A 171 -2.57 -38.24 -35.14
C ASP A 171 -2.40 -36.80 -34.61
N ASP A 172 -1.49 -36.01 -35.20
CA ASP A 172 -1.14 -34.61 -34.86
C ASP A 172 -2.29 -33.62 -35.16
N SER A 173 -3.52 -34.07 -34.95
CA SER A 173 -4.77 -33.37 -35.15
C SER A 173 -4.82 -32.11 -34.33
N GLU A 174 -5.16 -31.02 -35.01
CA GLU A 174 -5.30 -29.69 -34.42
C GLU A 174 -6.70 -29.15 -34.65
N ILE A 175 -7.31 -28.64 -33.59
CA ILE A 175 -8.61 -27.96 -33.62
C ILE A 175 -8.38 -26.51 -33.24
N VAL A 176 -8.83 -25.60 -34.09
CA VAL A 176 -8.74 -24.15 -33.87
C VAL A 176 -10.12 -23.60 -33.55
N LEU A 177 -10.22 -22.85 -32.46
CA LEU A 177 -11.47 -22.23 -32.00
C LEU A 177 -11.29 -20.73 -31.82
N GLU A 178 -12.26 -19.97 -32.29
CA GLU A 178 -12.36 -18.52 -32.11
C GLU A 178 -13.43 -18.19 -31.08
N GLY A 179 -13.07 -17.39 -30.09
CA GLY A 179 -13.96 -16.98 -29.01
C GLY A 179 -13.45 -15.74 -28.31
N TRP A 180 -13.56 -15.70 -26.99
CA TRP A 180 -13.09 -14.59 -26.17
C TRP A 180 -12.53 -15.06 -24.84
N ARG A 181 -11.69 -14.21 -24.23
CA ARG A 181 -11.28 -14.34 -22.84
C ARG A 181 -12.46 -13.97 -21.94
N ARG A 182 -12.94 -14.94 -21.14
CA ARG A 182 -14.04 -14.77 -20.18
C ARG A 182 -13.79 -13.59 -19.23
N ASN A 183 -14.84 -12.82 -18.95
CA ASN A 183 -14.86 -11.80 -17.90
C ASN A 183 -15.56 -12.35 -16.65
N PHE A 184 -14.93 -12.27 -15.48
CA PHE A 184 -15.45 -12.86 -14.24
C PHE A 184 -16.37 -11.93 -13.44
N VAL A 185 -16.35 -10.63 -13.74
CA VAL A 185 -17.11 -9.57 -13.04
C VAL A 185 -18.25 -9.00 -13.89
N ASP A 186 -18.61 -9.68 -14.97
CA ASP A 186 -19.69 -9.26 -15.87
C ASP A 186 -21.08 -9.44 -15.21
N PRO A 187 -22.00 -8.47 -15.34
CA PRO A 187 -23.32 -8.54 -14.69
C PRO A 187 -24.29 -9.56 -15.31
N VAL A 188 -23.99 -10.10 -16.50
CA VAL A 188 -24.85 -11.05 -17.22
C VAL A 188 -24.36 -12.47 -17.04
N THR A 189 -23.06 -12.72 -17.20
CA THR A 189 -22.50 -14.09 -17.18
C THR A 189 -21.35 -14.28 -16.19
N GLY A 190 -20.94 -13.22 -15.49
CA GLY A 190 -19.90 -13.27 -14.47
C GLY A 190 -20.32 -14.05 -13.23
N VAL A 191 -19.34 -14.62 -12.55
CA VAL A 191 -19.53 -15.36 -11.28
C VAL A 191 -19.43 -14.45 -10.06
N ILE A 192 -18.91 -13.23 -10.23
CA ILE A 192 -18.80 -12.21 -9.19
C ILE A 192 -19.69 -11.03 -9.58
N SER A 193 -20.71 -10.75 -8.77
CA SER A 193 -21.56 -9.58 -9.00
C SER A 193 -20.77 -8.29 -8.77
N GLY A 194 -20.81 -7.36 -9.73
CA GLY A 194 -20.21 -6.03 -9.58
C GLY A 194 -20.89 -5.15 -8.53
N ALA A 195 -21.99 -5.63 -7.91
CA ALA A 195 -22.59 -4.98 -6.76
C ALA A 195 -21.71 -5.05 -5.51
N TYR A 196 -20.80 -6.04 -5.44
CA TYR A 196 -19.90 -6.18 -4.31
C TYR A 196 -18.67 -5.28 -4.45
N GLN A 197 -18.38 -4.48 -3.43
CA GLN A 197 -17.19 -3.62 -3.39
C GLN A 197 -15.92 -4.43 -3.11
N PRO A 198 -14.74 -3.96 -3.53
CA PRO A 198 -13.46 -4.55 -3.13
C PRO A 198 -13.39 -4.73 -1.61
N GLY A 199 -13.09 -5.95 -1.16
CA GLY A 199 -13.02 -6.32 0.25
C GLY A 199 -14.31 -6.88 0.87
N GLU A 200 -15.49 -6.70 0.25
CA GLU A 200 -16.76 -7.21 0.81
C GLU A 200 -16.80 -8.74 0.91
N LEU A 201 -16.25 -9.45 -0.08
CA LEU A 201 -16.18 -10.92 -0.06
C LEU A 201 -15.18 -11.48 0.96
N LEU A 202 -14.34 -10.62 1.55
CA LEU A 202 -13.33 -10.97 2.57
C LEU A 202 -13.78 -10.53 3.98
N GLN A 203 -14.99 -10.00 4.14
CA GLN A 203 -15.49 -9.53 5.44
C GLN A 203 -15.77 -10.66 6.44
N SER A 204 -15.91 -11.90 5.98
CA SER A 204 -15.99 -13.04 6.89
C SER A 204 -14.58 -13.51 7.24
N LEU A 205 -14.21 -13.44 8.52
CA LEU A 205 -13.03 -14.12 9.05
C LEU A 205 -13.06 -15.58 8.56
N CYS A 206 -11.97 -16.04 7.94
CA CYS A 206 -11.84 -17.43 7.53
C CYS A 206 -12.21 -18.31 8.72
N SER A 207 -13.20 -19.19 8.51
CA SER A 207 -13.74 -20.02 9.58
C SER A 207 -12.60 -20.79 10.27
N PRO A 208 -12.58 -20.89 11.61
CA PRO A 208 -11.47 -21.44 12.39
C PRO A 208 -11.22 -22.96 12.25
N TRP A 209 -11.75 -23.61 11.21
CA TRP A 209 -11.48 -25.03 10.89
C TRP A 209 -10.03 -25.32 10.45
N GLN A 210 -9.14 -24.36 10.64
CA GLN A 210 -7.71 -24.39 10.31
C GLN A 210 -6.82 -24.79 11.51
N HIS A 211 -7.35 -25.52 12.50
CA HIS A 211 -6.55 -26.08 13.59
C HIS A 211 -5.40 -26.99 13.09
N ASP A 212 -5.45 -27.44 11.83
CA ASP A 212 -4.47 -28.33 11.18
C ASP A 212 -3.10 -27.67 10.88
N PHE A 213 -3.00 -26.33 10.86
CA PHE A 213 -1.73 -25.67 10.50
C PHE A 213 -0.67 -25.69 11.61
N ARG A 214 -1.07 -25.85 12.87
CA ARG A 214 -0.14 -25.93 14.01
C ARG A 214 0.63 -27.26 14.04
N ASP A 215 -0.05 -28.38 13.81
CA ASP A 215 0.62 -29.70 13.80
C ASP A 215 1.52 -29.85 12.55
N CYS A 216 1.32 -29.02 11.52
CA CYS A 216 2.21 -28.85 10.37
C CYS A 216 3.36 -27.83 10.57
N SER A 217 3.48 -27.16 11.73
CA SER A 217 4.46 -26.07 11.96
C SER A 217 4.33 -24.89 10.98
N CYS A 218 3.14 -24.67 10.40
CA CYS A 218 2.87 -23.54 9.52
C CYS A 218 2.43 -22.33 10.37
N MET A 219 3.37 -21.43 10.66
CA MET A 219 3.12 -20.14 11.35
C MET A 219 2.44 -19.08 10.44
N TYR A 220 1.68 -19.52 9.43
CA TYR A 220 1.20 -18.70 8.29
C TYR A 220 -0.13 -17.97 8.56
N TRP A 221 -0.57 -17.92 9.82
CA TRP A 221 -1.86 -17.37 10.26
C TRP A 221 -1.93 -15.82 10.24
N ALA A 222 -0.89 -15.14 9.74
CA ALA A 222 -0.66 -13.70 9.93
C ALA A 222 -1.40 -12.76 8.95
N ALA A 223 -2.39 -13.26 8.19
CA ALA A 223 -3.13 -12.48 7.19
C ALA A 223 -4.36 -11.77 7.72
N ASN A 224 -5.10 -12.45 8.58
CA ASN A 224 -6.39 -11.97 9.04
C ASN A 224 -6.42 -11.93 10.58
N HIS A 225 -5.26 -12.04 11.21
CA HIS A 225 -5.08 -11.97 12.65
C HIS A 225 -4.30 -10.69 13.00
N PRO A 226 -4.98 -9.57 13.27
CA PRO A 226 -4.30 -8.39 13.76
C PRO A 226 -3.78 -8.65 15.18
N ASP A 227 -2.50 -8.39 15.42
CA ASP A 227 -1.90 -8.59 16.74
C ASP A 227 -2.31 -7.46 17.71
N VAL A 228 -2.39 -6.24 17.18
CA VAL A 228 -2.68 -5.02 17.95
C VAL A 228 -3.59 -4.12 17.13
N VAL A 229 -4.63 -3.61 17.77
CA VAL A 229 -5.67 -2.80 17.14
C VAL A 229 -5.98 -1.58 17.98
N PHE A 230 -6.65 -0.58 17.42
CA PHE A 230 -7.26 0.49 18.19
C PHE A 230 -8.55 0.01 18.84
N GLN A 231 -8.73 0.41 20.10
CA GLN A 231 -9.92 0.05 20.86
C GLN A 231 -11.19 0.59 20.20
N GLU A 232 -12.26 -0.18 20.29
CA GLU A 232 -13.61 0.26 19.93
C GLU A 232 -14.05 1.50 20.73
N LEU A 233 -14.75 2.41 20.06
CA LEU A 233 -15.39 3.56 20.71
C LEU A 233 -16.82 3.22 21.13
N GLY A 234 -17.11 3.43 22.40
CA GLY A 234 -18.44 3.23 22.95
C GLY A 234 -19.47 4.24 22.43
N PRO A 235 -20.75 4.02 22.76
CA PRO A 235 -21.85 4.87 22.28
C PRO A 235 -21.79 6.31 22.78
N ASP A 236 -21.27 6.51 23.99
CA ASP A 236 -21.18 7.82 24.67
C ASP A 236 -19.85 8.54 24.42
N ASP A 237 -18.89 7.90 23.75
CA ASP A 237 -17.62 8.55 23.42
C ASP A 237 -17.85 9.58 22.32
N GLU A 238 -17.33 10.80 22.53
CA GLU A 238 -17.39 11.83 21.51
C GLU A 238 -16.53 11.40 20.31
N LYS A 239 -17.16 11.28 19.14
CA LYS A 239 -16.51 10.87 17.90
C LYS A 239 -16.28 12.08 17.01
N LEU A 240 -15.10 12.14 16.42
CA LEU A 240 -14.86 12.99 15.26
C LEU A 240 -15.71 12.50 14.08
N PRO A 241 -16.03 13.37 13.11
CA PRO A 241 -16.91 12.97 12.00
C PRO A 241 -16.40 11.78 11.15
N ASN A 242 -15.12 11.40 11.26
CA ASN A 242 -14.49 10.27 10.57
C ASN A 242 -14.63 8.96 11.34
N GLY A 243 -15.31 8.99 12.50
CA GLY A 243 -15.52 7.84 13.36
C GLY A 243 -14.42 7.61 14.40
N GLN A 244 -13.35 8.41 14.43
CA GLN A 244 -12.29 8.30 15.46
C GLN A 244 -12.69 8.99 16.77
N ALA A 245 -12.00 8.67 17.87
CA ALA A 245 -12.25 9.29 19.17
C ALA A 245 -11.83 10.77 19.15
N ALA A 246 -12.62 11.65 19.74
CA ALA A 246 -12.23 13.03 19.97
C ALA A 246 -11.13 13.15 21.04
N ASP A 247 -11.08 12.21 21.99
CA ASP A 247 -9.98 12.09 22.96
C ASP A 247 -8.73 11.47 22.29
N PRO A 248 -7.61 12.21 22.16
CA PRO A 248 -6.39 11.70 21.55
C PRO A 248 -5.79 10.47 22.24
N LEU A 249 -6.04 10.29 23.55
CA LEU A 249 -5.56 9.12 24.29
C LEU A 249 -6.35 7.87 23.90
N LEU A 250 -7.68 7.98 23.81
CA LEU A 250 -8.54 6.89 23.33
C LEU A 250 -8.29 6.58 21.85
N ALA A 251 -8.11 7.61 21.02
CA ALA A 251 -7.81 7.46 19.59
C ALA A 251 -6.50 6.71 19.33
N ASN A 252 -5.55 6.72 20.26
CA ASN A 252 -4.26 6.06 20.14
C ASN A 252 -4.11 4.83 21.06
N LEU A 253 -5.18 4.41 21.76
CA LEU A 253 -5.11 3.29 22.67
C LEU A 253 -5.04 1.97 21.89
N ARG A 254 -3.82 1.42 21.86
CA ARG A 254 -3.49 0.13 21.26
C ARG A 254 -3.81 -1.01 22.23
N VAL A 255 -4.61 -1.96 21.78
CA VAL A 255 -5.05 -3.12 22.56
C VAL A 255 -4.69 -4.41 21.84
N ASP A 256 -4.41 -5.45 22.62
CA ASP A 256 -4.25 -6.80 22.07
C ASP A 256 -5.63 -7.29 21.57
N TRP A 257 -5.70 -7.69 20.30
CA TRP A 257 -6.94 -8.17 19.70
C TRP A 257 -7.40 -9.49 20.30
N LEU A 258 -6.47 -10.36 20.74
CA LEU A 258 -6.78 -11.65 21.35
C LEU A 258 -7.16 -11.55 22.83
N ARG A 259 -7.19 -10.36 23.43
CA ARG A 259 -7.53 -10.22 24.86
C ARG A 259 -8.89 -10.86 25.16
N SER A 260 -8.91 -11.68 26.20
CA SER A 260 -10.10 -12.36 26.72
C SER A 260 -11.03 -11.41 27.45
N ASP A 261 -10.47 -10.42 28.16
CA ASP A 261 -11.21 -9.33 28.79
C ASP A 261 -11.26 -8.11 27.86
N ARG A 262 -12.46 -7.86 27.33
CA ARG A 262 -12.75 -6.72 26.45
C ARG A 262 -13.47 -5.57 27.20
N SER A 263 -13.60 -5.64 28.53
CA SER A 263 -14.25 -4.58 29.30
C SER A 263 -13.39 -3.31 29.32
N ARG A 264 -14.06 -2.15 29.29
CA ARG A 264 -13.39 -0.84 29.21
C ARG A 264 -12.43 -0.58 30.38
N ASP A 265 -12.79 -1.04 31.57
CA ASP A 265 -12.00 -0.83 32.80
C ASP A 265 -10.79 -1.77 32.92
N ALA A 266 -10.82 -2.91 32.22
CA ALA A 266 -9.76 -3.92 32.24
C ALA A 266 -8.97 -3.97 30.92
N THR A 267 -9.12 -2.97 30.05
CA THR A 267 -8.41 -2.90 28.77
C THR A 267 -6.90 -2.84 29.00
N ALA A 268 -6.24 -4.00 29.00
CA ALA A 268 -4.79 -4.06 29.02
C ALA A 268 -4.28 -3.51 27.68
N ALA A 269 -3.50 -2.44 27.72
CA ALA A 269 -2.75 -1.98 26.56
C ALA A 269 -1.92 -3.15 26.01
N ALA A 270 -1.76 -3.21 24.68
CA ALA A 270 -0.92 -4.21 24.07
C ALA A 270 0.52 -4.07 24.59
N GLU A 271 1.01 -5.09 25.28
CA GLU A 271 2.39 -5.11 25.79
C GLU A 271 3.37 -5.37 24.66
N ASN A 272 4.61 -4.92 24.84
CA ASN A 272 5.66 -4.99 23.83
C ASN A 272 6.23 -6.40 23.57
N THR A 273 5.73 -7.45 24.22
CA THR A 273 6.19 -8.83 24.02
C THR A 273 5.05 -9.83 24.14
N ILE A 274 5.11 -10.89 23.34
CA ILE A 274 4.15 -12.01 23.37
C ILE A 274 3.99 -12.58 24.78
N ALA A 275 5.10 -12.76 25.51
CA ALA A 275 5.09 -13.36 26.84
C ALA A 275 4.28 -12.54 27.87
N LYS A 276 4.27 -11.21 27.74
CA LYS A 276 3.51 -10.33 28.62
C LYS A 276 2.01 -10.31 28.29
N ASN A 277 1.67 -10.43 27.01
CA ASN A 277 0.28 -10.44 26.55
C ASN A 277 -0.41 -11.79 26.79
N ARG A 278 0.33 -12.91 26.63
CA ARG A 278 -0.23 -14.26 26.63
C ARG A 278 -1.18 -14.61 27.80
N PRO A 279 -0.93 -14.20 29.06
CA PRO A 279 -1.82 -14.51 30.17
C PRO A 279 -3.24 -13.92 30.04
N TYR A 280 -3.40 -12.87 29.22
CA TYR A 280 -4.66 -12.16 29.04
C TYR A 280 -5.39 -12.54 27.74
N GLN A 281 -4.75 -13.32 26.86
CA GLN A 281 -5.30 -13.72 25.57
C GLN A 281 -6.23 -14.93 25.68
N PHE A 282 -7.18 -15.05 24.75
CA PHE A 282 -7.88 -16.31 24.49
C PHE A 282 -6.85 -17.43 24.22
N ASP A 283 -7.07 -18.59 24.83
CA ASP A 283 -6.27 -19.76 24.48
C ASP A 283 -6.67 -20.29 23.09
N HIS A 284 -5.76 -20.98 22.40
CA HIS A 284 -5.96 -21.44 21.02
C HIS A 284 -7.22 -22.32 20.87
N PHE A 285 -7.50 -23.17 21.87
CA PHE A 285 -8.71 -23.98 21.89
C PHE A 285 -9.97 -23.18 22.19
N GLN A 286 -9.83 -22.11 22.98
CA GLN A 286 -10.93 -21.23 23.34
C GLN A 286 -11.37 -20.40 22.15
N ILE A 287 -10.44 -19.95 21.29
CA ILE A 287 -10.75 -19.22 20.04
C ILE A 287 -11.72 -20.03 19.17
N ASN A 288 -11.53 -21.34 19.02
CA ASN A 288 -12.45 -22.15 18.20
C ASN A 288 -13.88 -22.20 18.74
N GLN A 289 -14.06 -22.04 20.05
CA GLN A 289 -15.38 -22.04 20.69
C GLN A 289 -15.97 -20.62 20.75
N GLU A 290 -15.12 -19.60 20.83
CA GLU A 290 -15.50 -18.22 21.14
C GLU A 290 -15.18 -17.24 20.00
N TRP A 291 -14.85 -17.72 18.79
CA TRP A 291 -14.46 -16.87 17.64
C TRP A 291 -15.50 -15.80 17.31
N GLN A 292 -16.79 -16.06 17.57
CA GLN A 292 -17.88 -15.11 17.40
C GLN A 292 -17.84 -13.92 18.38
N ARG A 293 -17.00 -13.99 19.42
CA ARG A 293 -16.77 -12.93 20.41
C ARG A 293 -15.55 -12.07 20.05
N LEU A 294 -14.84 -12.38 18.97
CA LEU A 294 -13.77 -11.53 18.46
C LEU A 294 -14.40 -10.42 17.62
N ASN A 295 -14.09 -9.16 17.96
CA ASN A 295 -14.57 -8.01 17.20
C ASN A 295 -13.93 -8.02 15.80
N VAL A 296 -14.70 -7.60 14.80
CA VAL A 296 -14.18 -7.36 13.45
C VAL A 296 -13.30 -6.10 13.50
N VAL A 297 -12.28 -6.05 12.64
CA VAL A 297 -11.34 -4.93 12.59
C VAL A 297 -11.50 -4.23 11.24
N VAL A 298 -11.77 -2.94 11.27
CA VAL A 298 -11.91 -2.11 10.08
C VAL A 298 -11.09 -0.84 10.27
N ARG A 299 -10.17 -0.56 9.33
CA ARG A 299 -9.26 0.60 9.40
C ARG A 299 -8.53 0.68 10.74
N ASP A 300 -7.90 -0.43 11.12
CA ASP A 300 -7.14 -0.59 12.37
C ASP A 300 -7.97 -0.53 13.67
N GLN A 301 -9.30 -0.40 13.60
CA GLN A 301 -10.15 -0.26 14.78
C GLN A 301 -11.13 -1.42 14.94
N GLU A 302 -11.29 -1.91 16.18
CA GLU A 302 -12.33 -2.88 16.51
C GLU A 302 -13.74 -2.27 16.36
N ILE A 303 -14.66 -3.07 15.80
CA ILE A 303 -16.09 -2.75 15.73
C ILE A 303 -16.91 -3.95 16.26
N ASP A 304 -17.88 -3.68 17.15
CA ASP A 304 -18.86 -4.67 17.65
C ASP A 304 -20.11 -4.79 16.76
N GLN A 305 -20.17 -4.02 15.67
CA GLN A 305 -21.33 -3.89 14.79
C GLN A 305 -21.02 -4.35 13.36
N VAL A 306 -22.09 -4.64 12.61
CA VAL A 306 -22.00 -4.80 11.16
C VAL A 306 -21.45 -3.50 10.57
N TYR A 307 -20.33 -3.58 9.85
CA TYR A 307 -19.76 -2.45 9.14
C TYR A 307 -20.78 -1.87 8.16
N ALA A 308 -21.25 -0.65 8.44
CA ALA A 308 -22.03 0.13 7.50
C ALA A 308 -21.06 1.12 6.83
N PRO A 309 -20.82 1.03 5.51
CA PRO A 309 -20.02 2.03 4.83
C PRO A 309 -20.67 3.41 5.06
N PRO A 310 -19.85 4.45 5.33
CA PRO A 310 -20.39 5.78 5.57
C PRO A 310 -21.28 6.20 4.39
N PRO A 311 -22.42 6.86 4.65
CA PRO A 311 -23.33 7.28 3.61
C PRO A 311 -22.60 8.19 2.61
N ASP A 312 -22.89 8.00 1.33
CA ASP A 312 -22.26 8.64 0.17
C ASP A 312 -22.41 10.18 0.09
N LYS A 313 -22.91 10.81 1.15
CA LYS A 313 -23.42 12.18 1.20
C LYS A 313 -22.35 13.27 1.37
N ASP A 314 -21.12 12.90 1.69
CA ASP A 314 -20.01 13.83 1.93
C ASP A 314 -18.88 13.65 0.91
N LYS A 315 -19.20 13.36 -0.36
CA LYS A 315 -18.19 13.34 -1.42
C LYS A 315 -17.81 14.79 -1.77
N ALA A 316 -16.54 15.15 -1.60
CA ALA A 316 -16.02 16.43 -2.05
C ALA A 316 -16.38 16.67 -3.52
N GLU A 317 -16.94 17.84 -3.83
CA GLU A 317 -17.33 18.21 -5.19
C GLU A 317 -16.09 18.35 -6.09
N PRO A 318 -15.99 17.64 -7.23
CA PRO A 318 -14.85 17.74 -8.13
C PRO A 318 -14.49 19.18 -8.56
N PHE A 319 -13.26 19.38 -9.03
CA PHE A 319 -12.89 20.60 -9.75
C PHE A 319 -13.57 20.59 -11.13
N ASP A 320 -13.98 21.78 -11.61
CA ASP A 320 -14.70 21.89 -12.89
C ASP A 320 -13.79 21.56 -14.08
N THR A 321 -12.49 21.84 -13.96
CA THR A 321 -11.51 21.62 -15.03
C THR A 321 -10.17 21.09 -14.51
N PRO A 322 -9.39 20.37 -15.35
CA PRO A 322 -8.03 19.97 -15.00
C PRO A 322 -7.11 21.14 -14.63
N GLU A 323 -7.28 22.32 -15.24
CA GLU A 323 -6.51 23.51 -14.88
C GLU A 323 -6.82 24.02 -13.47
N GLN A 324 -8.07 23.91 -13.01
CA GLN A 324 -8.42 24.25 -11.64
C GLN A 324 -7.76 23.29 -10.65
N LEU A 325 -7.79 21.98 -10.95
CA LEU A 325 -7.07 20.97 -10.17
C LEU A 325 -5.56 21.26 -10.11
N ALA A 326 -4.93 21.51 -11.26
CA ALA A 326 -3.50 21.82 -11.32
C ALA A 326 -3.16 23.13 -10.61
N LYS A 327 -4.06 24.12 -10.62
CA LYS A 327 -3.91 25.36 -9.85
C LYS A 327 -3.90 25.08 -8.35
N GLU A 328 -4.82 24.24 -7.85
CA GLU A 328 -4.86 23.86 -6.44
C GLU A 328 -3.56 23.16 -6.01
N LEU A 329 -3.12 22.19 -6.80
CA LEU A 329 -1.85 21.46 -6.58
C LEU A 329 -0.65 22.41 -6.58
N ARG A 330 -0.59 23.34 -7.53
CA ARG A 330 0.56 24.23 -7.74
C ARG A 330 0.65 25.37 -6.74
N GLU A 331 -0.49 26.00 -6.42
CA GLU A 331 -0.51 27.23 -5.64
C GLU A 331 -0.74 27.00 -4.15
N LYS A 332 -1.29 25.84 -3.76
CA LYS A 332 -1.65 25.56 -2.36
C LYS A 332 -1.06 24.27 -1.83
N LEU A 333 -1.39 23.11 -2.42
CA LEU A 333 -1.03 21.82 -1.81
C LEU A 333 0.47 21.57 -1.86
N GLY A 334 1.12 21.69 -3.02
CA GLY A 334 2.57 21.54 -3.12
C GLY A 334 3.35 22.50 -2.22
N PRO A 335 3.06 23.81 -2.22
CA PRO A 335 3.71 24.75 -1.31
C PRO A 335 3.45 24.44 0.17
N MET A 336 2.27 23.91 0.51
CA MET A 336 1.93 23.49 1.87
C MET A 336 2.83 22.34 2.33
N GLU A 337 2.96 21.26 1.54
CA GLU A 337 3.83 20.12 1.90
C GLU A 337 5.28 20.56 2.11
N MET A 338 5.77 21.45 1.25
CA MET A 338 7.12 21.97 1.39
C MET A 338 7.30 22.80 2.66
N ALA A 339 6.31 23.63 3.02
CA ALA A 339 6.38 24.43 4.24
C ALA A 339 6.32 23.54 5.50
N LEU A 340 5.45 22.53 5.53
CA LEU A 340 5.34 21.57 6.63
C LEU A 340 6.66 20.79 6.81
N ALA A 341 7.21 20.24 5.73
CA ALA A 341 8.51 19.54 5.76
C ALA A 341 9.61 20.39 6.42
N LEU A 342 9.67 21.68 6.07
CA LEU A 342 10.67 22.61 6.58
C LEU A 342 10.40 23.04 8.03
N GLU A 343 9.14 23.26 8.43
CA GLU A 343 8.77 23.50 9.84
C GLU A 343 9.17 22.30 10.72
N TYR A 344 8.93 21.07 10.27
CA TYR A 344 9.27 19.84 11.00
C TYR A 344 10.78 19.63 11.11
N VAL A 345 11.53 19.87 10.02
CA VAL A 345 13.00 19.84 10.05
C VAL A 345 13.57 20.90 11.00
N TYR A 346 13.01 22.11 10.99
CA TYR A 346 13.45 23.18 11.89
C TYR A 346 13.16 22.82 13.36
N ALA A 347 11.96 22.33 13.67
CA ALA A 347 11.61 21.85 14.99
C ALA A 347 12.55 20.74 15.46
N ARG A 348 12.95 19.83 14.56
CA ARG A 348 13.94 18.78 14.87
C ARG A 348 15.30 19.36 15.25
N PHE A 349 15.79 20.38 14.54
CA PHE A 349 17.06 21.04 14.88
C PHE A 349 17.05 21.70 16.26
N SER A 350 15.86 22.09 16.76
CA SER A 350 15.72 22.67 18.08
C SER A 350 15.86 21.68 19.24
N LEU A 351 15.77 20.37 18.99
CA LEU A 351 15.93 19.35 20.02
C LEU A 351 17.40 19.11 20.36
N LEU A 352 17.70 18.81 21.62
CA LEU A 352 19.02 18.28 22.01
C LEU A 352 19.39 17.04 21.18
N SER A 353 20.68 16.85 20.90
CA SER A 353 21.15 15.55 20.42
C SER A 353 21.11 14.52 21.55
N PRO A 354 21.07 13.20 21.25
CA PRO A 354 21.17 12.17 22.27
C PRO A 354 22.38 12.35 23.20
N GLU A 355 23.52 12.77 22.66
CA GLU A 355 24.75 13.02 23.42
C GLU A 355 24.64 14.25 24.34
N GLN A 356 23.92 15.30 23.92
CA GLN A 356 23.63 16.44 24.77
C GLN A 356 22.63 16.05 25.89
N ALA A 357 21.66 15.22 25.56
CA ALA A 357 20.65 14.72 26.49
C ALA A 357 21.20 13.84 27.62
N ASP A 358 22.32 13.15 27.40
CA ASP A 358 23.03 12.38 28.45
C ASP A 358 23.40 13.26 29.67
N HIS A 359 23.58 14.56 29.45
CA HIS A 359 23.99 15.52 30.47
C HIS A 359 22.81 16.29 31.09
N SER A 360 21.57 15.94 30.73
CA SER A 360 20.36 16.67 31.16
C SER A 360 19.95 16.40 32.61
N GLY A 361 20.45 15.31 33.22
CA GLY A 361 20.03 14.85 34.54
C GLY A 361 18.68 14.11 34.57
N TRP A 362 18.05 13.93 33.42
CA TRP A 362 16.78 13.21 33.28
C TRP A 362 17.01 11.76 32.80
N PRO A 363 16.49 10.74 33.50
CA PRO A 363 16.80 9.33 33.19
C PRO A 363 16.44 8.88 31.78
N THR A 364 15.33 9.37 31.20
CA THR A 364 14.82 8.94 29.89
C THR A 364 15.10 9.92 28.76
N MET A 365 15.71 11.07 29.04
CA MET A 365 15.81 12.18 28.06
C MET A 365 16.49 11.76 26.78
N ARG A 366 17.59 11.00 26.86
CA ARG A 366 18.32 10.50 25.69
C ARG A 366 17.39 9.74 24.74
N ASP A 367 16.62 8.82 25.27
CA ASP A 367 15.73 7.96 24.50
C ASP A 367 14.53 8.76 23.98
N ASP A 368 13.98 9.65 24.80
CA ASP A 368 12.86 10.53 24.42
C ASP A 368 13.25 11.49 23.29
N VAL A 369 14.38 12.20 23.37
CA VAL A 369 14.81 13.07 22.26
C VAL A 369 15.23 12.27 21.04
N ALA A 370 15.82 11.07 21.18
CA ALA A 370 16.13 10.21 20.04
C ALA A 370 14.85 9.78 19.31
N PHE A 371 13.83 9.36 20.06
CA PHE A 371 12.51 9.01 19.56
C PHE A 371 11.85 10.19 18.82
N ILE A 372 11.72 11.34 19.48
CA ILE A 372 11.05 12.53 18.92
C ILE A 372 11.78 13.03 17.66
N ARG A 373 13.12 13.05 17.66
CA ARG A 373 13.92 13.42 16.48
C ARG A 373 13.73 12.45 15.32
N GLY A 374 13.55 11.16 15.62
CA GLY A 374 13.21 10.13 14.64
C GLY A 374 11.82 10.36 14.05
N VAL A 375 10.81 10.59 14.90
CA VAL A 375 9.44 10.88 14.50
C VAL A 375 9.37 12.09 13.57
N LEU A 376 9.94 13.23 13.98
CA LEU A 376 9.95 14.45 13.17
C LEU A 376 10.64 14.24 11.81
N MET A 377 11.70 13.43 11.76
CA MET A 377 12.40 13.13 10.52
C MET A 377 11.56 12.25 9.59
N ILE A 378 10.85 11.26 10.14
CA ILE A 378 9.94 10.40 9.36
C ILE A 378 8.85 11.27 8.74
N ILE A 379 8.14 12.06 9.55
CA ILE A 379 7.04 12.91 9.08
C ILE A 379 7.55 13.93 8.06
N ALA A 380 8.66 14.63 8.33
CA ALA A 380 9.23 15.57 7.37
C ALA A 380 9.63 14.90 6.04
N SER A 381 10.10 13.64 6.09
CA SER A 381 10.42 12.88 4.88
C SER A 381 9.16 12.49 4.11
N CYS A 382 8.06 12.15 4.80
CA CYS A 382 6.76 11.94 4.18
C CYS A 382 6.28 13.22 3.47
N GLU A 383 6.38 14.39 4.10
CA GLU A 383 6.00 15.65 3.45
C GLU A 383 6.86 15.99 2.21
N MET A 384 8.15 15.66 2.23
CA MET A 384 9.00 15.77 1.04
C MET A 384 8.56 14.81 -0.08
N GLN A 385 8.06 13.63 0.29
CA GLN A 385 7.50 12.65 -0.63
C GLN A 385 6.13 13.11 -1.18
N HIS A 386 5.28 13.73 -0.35
CA HIS A 386 4.03 14.36 -0.77
C HIS A 386 4.30 15.45 -1.80
N LEU A 387 5.25 16.36 -1.53
CA LEU A 387 5.70 17.37 -2.49
C LEU A 387 6.14 16.75 -3.82
N ARG A 388 6.90 15.64 -3.76
CA ARG A 388 7.32 14.91 -4.96
C ARG A 388 6.11 14.36 -5.72
N TRP A 389 5.12 13.79 -5.04
CA TRP A 389 3.91 13.26 -5.67
C TRP A 389 3.01 14.36 -6.21
N VAL A 390 2.92 15.53 -5.58
CA VAL A 390 2.23 16.70 -6.16
C VAL A 390 2.87 17.09 -7.50
N ASN A 391 4.20 17.16 -7.55
CA ASN A 391 4.90 17.40 -8.81
C ASN A 391 4.62 16.29 -9.83
N GLU A 392 4.55 15.03 -9.38
CA GLU A 392 4.17 13.90 -10.24
C GLU A 392 2.79 14.04 -10.85
N LEU A 393 1.80 14.37 -10.03
CA LEU A 393 0.43 14.62 -10.47
C LEU A 393 0.42 15.71 -11.54
N LEU A 394 1.12 16.82 -11.30
CA LEU A 394 1.19 17.92 -12.26
C LEU A 394 1.78 17.49 -13.62
N TRP A 395 2.84 16.69 -13.65
CA TRP A 395 3.36 16.25 -14.95
C TRP A 395 2.57 15.10 -15.57
N ILE A 396 1.93 14.22 -14.78
CA ILE A 396 0.99 13.22 -15.32
C ILE A 396 -0.14 13.93 -16.06
N LEU A 397 -0.71 14.98 -15.46
CA LEU A 397 -1.75 15.80 -16.09
C LEU A 397 -1.23 16.49 -17.36
N HIS A 398 0.01 16.98 -17.34
CA HIS A 398 0.65 17.61 -18.50
C HIS A 398 0.89 16.61 -19.64
N ASN A 399 1.44 15.43 -19.36
CA ASN A 399 1.74 14.41 -20.35
C ASN A 399 0.46 13.80 -20.95
N ALA A 400 -0.61 13.74 -20.15
CA ALA A 400 -1.96 13.43 -20.61
C ALA A 400 -2.62 14.56 -21.43
N LYS A 401 -1.93 15.70 -21.63
CA LYS A 401 -2.44 16.89 -22.34
C LYS A 401 -3.70 17.48 -21.71
N LEU A 402 -3.89 17.26 -20.41
CA LEU A 402 -5.02 17.80 -19.65
C LEU A 402 -4.73 19.22 -19.15
N ILE A 403 -3.46 19.61 -19.04
CA ILE A 403 -3.06 20.99 -18.70
C ILE A 403 -2.04 21.52 -19.69
N SER A 404 -2.03 22.84 -19.87
CA SER A 404 -1.24 23.52 -20.90
C SER A 404 0.26 23.60 -20.63
N SER A 405 0.67 23.55 -19.36
CA SER A 405 2.08 23.65 -18.99
C SER A 405 2.38 23.02 -17.63
N TYR A 406 3.63 22.55 -17.53
CA TYR A 406 4.22 22.04 -16.30
C TYR A 406 5.36 22.96 -15.83
N ALA A 407 5.43 23.20 -14.52
CA ALA A 407 6.55 23.84 -13.85
C ALA A 407 6.70 23.18 -12.45
N PRO A 408 7.94 22.84 -12.03
CA PRO A 408 8.16 22.29 -10.71
C PRO A 408 7.72 23.22 -9.59
N VAL A 409 7.02 22.67 -8.60
CA VAL A 409 6.62 23.36 -7.37
C VAL A 409 7.69 23.10 -6.32
N LEU A 410 8.52 24.11 -6.05
CA LEU A 410 9.67 24.06 -5.15
C LEU A 410 9.80 25.35 -4.32
N HIS A 411 8.68 25.87 -3.84
CA HIS A 411 8.63 27.00 -2.92
C HIS A 411 7.65 26.72 -1.78
N PRO A 412 7.95 27.14 -0.53
CA PRO A 412 7.06 26.94 0.60
C PRO A 412 5.85 27.89 0.52
N ALA A 413 4.73 27.47 1.12
CA ALA A 413 3.57 28.32 1.35
C ALA A 413 3.89 29.42 2.36
N LYS A 414 3.34 30.62 2.14
CA LYS A 414 3.42 31.73 3.11
C LYS A 414 2.44 31.54 4.26
N THR A 415 1.35 30.83 4.00
CA THR A 415 0.26 30.58 4.95
C THR A 415 -0.10 29.11 4.95
N LEU A 416 -0.37 28.58 6.14
CA LEU A 416 -0.78 27.20 6.38
C LEU A 416 -2.15 27.19 7.06
N PRO A 417 -2.94 26.11 6.91
CA PRO A 417 -4.10 25.89 7.75
C PRO A 417 -3.71 25.91 9.24
N ASP A 418 -4.60 26.38 10.11
CA ASP A 418 -4.38 26.36 11.56
C ASP A 418 -4.98 25.12 12.26
N GLY A 419 -5.54 24.19 11.49
CA GLY A 419 -6.21 22.99 11.98
C GLY A 419 -7.62 23.21 12.57
N LYS A 420 -8.09 24.47 12.65
CA LYS A 420 -9.38 24.89 13.23
C LYS A 420 -10.22 25.68 12.24
N ARG A 421 -10.09 25.35 10.94
CA ARG A 421 -10.74 26.01 9.79
C ARG A 421 -10.26 27.45 9.53
N GLY A 422 -9.17 27.89 10.16
CA GLY A 422 -8.52 29.17 9.91
C GLY A 422 -7.17 29.00 9.19
N TRP A 423 -6.46 30.13 9.06
CA TRP A 423 -5.16 30.21 8.39
C TRP A 423 -4.16 30.95 9.28
N ARG A 424 -2.92 30.49 9.27
CA ARG A 424 -1.78 31.11 9.96
C ARG A 424 -0.65 31.37 8.99
N ASN A 425 0.28 32.24 9.36
CA ASN A 425 1.55 32.36 8.65
C ASN A 425 2.41 31.11 8.89
N ALA A 426 3.16 30.70 7.88
CA ALA A 426 4.23 29.72 8.03
C ALA A 426 5.33 30.31 8.94
N VAL A 427 5.77 29.55 9.94
CA VAL A 427 6.71 30.01 10.95
C VAL A 427 7.69 28.91 11.35
N LEU A 428 8.98 29.24 11.29
CA LEU A 428 10.05 28.38 11.77
C LEU A 428 10.16 28.53 13.28
N SER A 429 9.73 27.51 14.03
CA SER A 429 9.68 27.54 15.50
C SER A 429 10.32 26.31 16.13
N PRO A 430 10.98 26.45 17.30
CA PRO A 430 11.36 25.32 18.14
C PRO A 430 10.14 24.44 18.52
N LEU A 431 10.38 23.17 18.88
CA LEU A 431 9.34 22.22 19.29
C LEU A 431 8.82 22.50 20.72
N THR A 432 8.26 23.69 20.92
CA THR A 432 7.52 24.04 22.15
C THR A 432 6.17 23.31 22.19
N PRO A 433 5.50 23.24 23.35
CA PRO A 433 4.15 22.68 23.45
C PRO A 433 3.15 23.34 22.48
N ASP A 434 3.25 24.65 22.27
CA ASP A 434 2.40 25.37 21.31
C ASP A 434 2.70 24.95 19.87
N THR A 435 3.98 24.82 19.50
CA THR A 435 4.37 24.32 18.17
C THR A 435 3.85 22.91 17.94
N LEU A 436 3.99 22.01 18.92
CA LEU A 436 3.48 20.66 18.81
C LEU A 436 1.96 20.63 18.67
N THR A 437 1.24 21.46 19.43
CA THR A 437 -0.22 21.57 19.33
C THR A 437 -0.64 22.00 17.92
N ARG A 438 0.10 22.93 17.29
CA ARG A 438 -0.14 23.32 15.89
C ARG A 438 0.07 22.17 14.92
N PHE A 439 1.10 21.34 15.12
CA PHE A 439 1.34 20.16 14.28
C PHE A 439 0.21 19.15 14.44
N ILE A 440 -0.21 18.85 15.68
CA ILE A 440 -1.35 17.98 15.97
C ILE A 440 -2.64 18.51 15.34
N ASP A 441 -2.91 19.81 15.45
CA ASP A 441 -4.12 20.43 14.91
C ASP A 441 -4.16 20.37 13.38
N ILE A 442 -3.02 20.53 12.69
CA ILE A 442 -2.94 20.44 11.22
C ILE A 442 -3.13 19.01 10.71
N GLU A 443 -2.46 18.04 11.33
CA GLU A 443 -2.53 16.64 10.91
C GLU A 443 -3.82 15.96 11.37
N ARG A 444 -4.61 16.61 12.23
CA ARG A 444 -5.83 16.02 12.77
C ARG A 444 -6.76 15.61 11.64
N PRO A 445 -7.19 14.32 11.60
CA PRO A 445 -8.18 13.87 10.65
C PRO A 445 -9.45 14.74 10.75
N SER A 446 -9.82 15.40 9.66
CA SER A 446 -10.87 16.44 9.66
C SER A 446 -12.29 15.90 9.83
N GLY A 447 -12.43 14.57 9.92
CA GLY A 447 -13.69 13.92 10.20
C GLY A 447 -14.58 13.77 8.96
N VAL A 448 -14.72 14.85 8.21
CA VAL A 448 -15.43 14.90 6.93
C VAL A 448 -14.40 14.60 5.85
N LEU A 449 -14.81 14.15 4.67
CA LEU A 449 -14.00 14.12 3.43
C LEU A 449 -13.63 15.55 2.97
N ASP A 450 -13.26 16.42 3.91
CA ASP A 450 -12.65 17.73 3.74
C ASP A 450 -11.17 17.63 4.18
N GLY A 451 -10.47 16.60 3.69
CA GLY A 451 -9.01 16.60 3.62
C GLY A 451 -8.56 17.53 2.48
N ALA A 452 -7.36 18.11 2.58
CA ALA A 452 -6.83 19.00 1.54
C ALA A 452 -6.78 18.31 0.14
N TYR A 453 -6.69 16.97 0.13
CA TYR A 453 -6.71 16.13 -1.08
C TYR A 453 -8.05 15.48 -1.40
N ALA A 454 -9.08 15.57 -0.56
CA ALA A 454 -10.35 14.89 -0.82
C ALA A 454 -11.00 15.35 -2.13
N ARG A 455 -10.96 16.66 -2.39
CA ARG A 455 -11.41 17.24 -3.67
C ARG A 455 -10.55 16.81 -4.86
N VAL A 456 -9.25 16.63 -4.65
CA VAL A 456 -8.32 16.10 -5.66
C VAL A 456 -8.70 14.67 -6.03
N ILE A 457 -8.90 13.80 -5.03
CA ILE A 457 -9.31 12.40 -5.22
C ILE A 457 -10.66 12.33 -5.94
N ALA A 458 -11.65 13.08 -5.49
CA ALA A 458 -12.97 13.12 -6.14
C ALA A 458 -12.88 13.53 -7.62
N THR A 459 -11.99 14.46 -7.94
CA THR A 459 -11.73 14.90 -9.32
C THR A 459 -11.03 13.82 -10.14
N LEU A 460 -9.97 13.20 -9.60
CA LEU A 460 -9.17 12.18 -10.29
C LEU A 460 -9.93 10.86 -10.51
N ARG A 461 -11.05 10.64 -9.82
CA ARG A 461 -11.99 9.53 -10.10
C ARG A 461 -12.73 9.67 -11.43
N LEU A 462 -12.79 10.88 -12.00
CA LEU A 462 -13.48 11.09 -13.27
C LEU A 462 -12.73 10.38 -14.42
N PRO A 463 -13.45 9.78 -15.40
CA PRO A 463 -12.83 8.93 -16.43
C PRO A 463 -11.79 9.61 -17.34
N ILE A 464 -11.74 10.94 -17.34
CA ILE A 464 -10.80 11.72 -18.16
C ILE A 464 -9.36 11.69 -17.61
N TYR A 465 -9.18 11.31 -16.34
CA TYR A 465 -7.87 11.34 -15.67
C TYR A 465 -7.16 9.97 -15.72
N PRO A 466 -5.82 9.95 -15.83
CA PRO A 466 -5.05 8.70 -15.77
C PRO A 466 -5.20 7.98 -14.43
N LYS A 467 -5.37 6.65 -14.44
CA LYS A 467 -5.53 5.83 -13.23
C LYS A 467 -4.40 5.98 -12.21
N LEU A 468 -3.16 6.13 -12.67
CA LEU A 468 -2.01 6.33 -11.77
C LEU A 468 -2.14 7.61 -10.92
N ALA A 469 -2.83 8.64 -11.42
CA ALA A 469 -2.96 9.90 -10.70
C ALA A 469 -3.77 9.74 -9.40
N ILE A 470 -4.87 8.99 -9.44
CA ILE A 470 -5.68 8.78 -8.23
C ILE A 470 -4.92 7.96 -7.17
N GLU A 471 -4.16 6.95 -7.58
CA GLU A 471 -3.36 6.13 -6.66
C GLU A 471 -2.34 6.97 -5.88
N LEU A 472 -1.74 7.99 -6.51
CA LEU A 472 -0.82 8.91 -5.84
C LEU A 472 -1.54 9.83 -4.85
N ALA A 473 -2.70 10.36 -5.21
CA ALA A 473 -3.47 11.24 -4.34
C ALA A 473 -4.02 10.50 -3.10
N GLU A 474 -4.49 9.26 -3.28
CA GLU A 474 -4.96 8.41 -2.17
C GLU A 474 -3.83 8.03 -1.20
N ARG A 475 -2.58 7.89 -1.68
CA ARG A 475 -1.41 7.68 -0.81
C ARG A 475 -1.06 8.91 0.05
N ILE A 476 -1.16 10.12 -0.51
CA ILE A 476 -0.93 11.35 0.27
C ILE A 476 -1.98 11.45 1.40
N ASP A 477 -3.25 11.18 1.08
CA ASP A 477 -4.34 11.26 2.05
C ASP A 477 -4.21 10.21 3.17
N SER A 478 -3.71 9.00 2.87
CA SER A 478 -3.52 7.95 3.88
C SER A 478 -2.42 8.26 4.90
N ASP A 479 -1.33 8.91 4.49
CA ASP A 479 -0.16 9.15 5.35
C ASP A 479 -0.46 10.16 6.48
N GLY A 480 -1.41 11.09 6.28
CA GLY A 480 -1.79 12.10 7.29
C GLY A 480 -2.33 11.52 8.61
N ILE A 481 -3.01 10.36 8.55
CA ILE A 481 -3.52 9.69 9.77
C ILE A 481 -2.35 9.21 10.65
N ASP A 482 -1.29 8.69 10.03
CA ASP A 482 -0.10 8.24 10.73
C ASP A 482 0.68 9.41 11.35
N HIS A 483 0.67 10.59 10.71
CA HIS A 483 1.32 11.80 11.23
C HIS A 483 0.67 12.27 12.53
N TYR A 484 -0.67 12.36 12.55
CA TYR A 484 -1.43 12.72 13.74
C TYR A 484 -1.13 11.82 14.93
N SER A 485 -1.18 10.49 14.72
CA SER A 485 -0.89 9.51 15.78
C SER A 485 0.51 9.69 16.34
N LYS A 486 1.52 9.85 15.47
CA LYS A 486 2.91 10.07 15.87
C LYS A 486 3.11 11.38 16.64
N PHE A 487 2.45 12.47 16.25
CA PHE A 487 2.53 13.71 17.02
C PHE A 487 1.86 13.59 18.39
N CYS A 488 0.79 12.80 18.53
CA CYS A 488 0.20 12.48 19.82
C CYS A 488 1.15 11.66 20.70
N GLU A 489 1.86 10.67 20.13
CA GLU A 489 2.92 9.92 20.85
C GLU A 489 4.04 10.86 21.34
N VAL A 490 4.45 11.84 20.53
CA VAL A 490 5.39 12.90 20.93
C VAL A 490 4.84 13.75 22.07
N GLU A 491 3.55 14.10 22.05
CA GLU A 491 2.92 14.86 23.14
C GLU A 491 2.99 14.06 24.45
N VAL A 492 2.71 12.76 24.41
CA VAL A 492 2.80 11.87 25.57
C VAL A 492 4.23 11.83 26.11
N ALA A 493 5.24 11.66 25.26
CA ALA A 493 6.65 11.64 25.67
C ALA A 493 7.05 12.97 26.35
N LEU A 494 6.60 14.10 25.82
CA LEU A 494 6.94 15.42 26.35
C LEU A 494 6.18 15.81 27.63
N LYS A 495 5.11 15.10 28.02
CA LYS A 495 4.39 15.36 29.29
C LYS A 495 5.31 15.25 30.50
N THR A 496 6.30 14.36 30.48
CA THR A 496 7.29 14.16 31.54
C THR A 496 8.05 15.43 31.91
N TYR A 497 8.20 16.36 30.96
CA TYR A 497 8.99 17.59 31.12
C TYR A 497 8.15 18.84 31.40
N ARG A 498 6.82 18.72 31.53
CA ARG A 498 5.95 19.85 31.87
C ARG A 498 6.28 20.37 33.27
N GLY A 499 6.50 21.69 33.39
CA GLY A 499 6.84 22.33 34.66
C GLY A 499 8.29 22.10 35.12
N ALA A 500 9.15 21.52 34.29
CA ALA A 500 10.57 21.37 34.60
C ALA A 500 11.27 22.74 34.80
N ASN A 501 12.36 22.72 35.58
CA ASN A 501 13.26 23.87 35.76
C ASN A 501 14.71 23.43 35.47
N PRO A 502 15.38 23.97 34.43
CA PRO A 502 14.88 24.99 33.51
C PRO A 502 13.71 24.48 32.65
N ALA A 503 12.88 25.42 32.18
CA ALA A 503 11.73 25.10 31.34
C ALA A 503 12.18 24.51 30.00
N LEU A 504 11.43 23.52 29.50
CA LEU A 504 11.69 22.82 28.23
C LEU A 504 13.13 22.26 28.13
N PRO A 505 13.56 21.42 29.09
CA PRO A 505 14.95 20.94 29.20
C PRO A 505 15.42 20.09 28.01
N TYR A 506 14.52 19.71 27.11
CA TYR A 506 14.77 18.93 25.90
C TYR A 506 15.11 19.79 24.66
N LEU A 507 15.04 21.11 24.78
CA LEU A 507 15.33 22.06 23.71
C LEU A 507 16.73 22.68 23.81
N ARG A 508 17.28 23.02 22.66
CA ARG A 508 18.38 23.97 22.47
C ARG A 508 17.82 25.38 22.46
N GLU A 509 18.64 26.35 22.88
CA GLU A 509 18.36 27.76 22.64
C GLU A 509 18.72 28.10 21.19
N ILE A 510 17.72 28.05 20.31
CA ILE A 510 17.85 28.33 18.88
C ILE A 510 16.89 29.45 18.47
N ALA A 511 17.39 30.40 17.68
CA ALA A 511 16.59 31.43 17.02
C ALA A 511 16.77 31.37 15.50
N VAL A 512 15.81 31.90 14.74
CA VAL A 512 15.95 32.03 13.28
C VAL A 512 17.15 32.94 13.00
N GLY A 513 18.17 32.39 12.36
CA GLY A 513 19.39 33.11 12.03
C GLY A 513 19.19 34.06 10.85
N THR A 514 20.13 34.98 10.67
CA THR A 514 20.20 35.81 9.46
C THR A 514 20.71 35.01 8.26
N PRO A 515 20.41 35.43 7.01
CA PRO A 515 20.97 34.78 5.82
C PRO A 515 22.50 34.70 5.78
N ASN A 516 23.19 35.64 6.44
CA ASN A 516 24.64 35.63 6.53
C ASN A 516 25.15 34.56 7.51
N GLU A 517 24.48 34.39 8.65
CA GLU A 517 24.85 33.38 9.65
C GLU A 517 24.60 31.96 9.15
N ALA A 518 23.53 31.76 8.36
CA ALA A 518 23.15 30.49 7.78
C ALA A 518 23.61 30.30 6.32
N LYS A 519 24.57 31.11 5.84
CA LYS A 519 24.95 31.19 4.41
C LYS A 519 25.26 29.82 3.79
N ASP A 520 26.03 28.99 4.48
CA ASP A 520 26.44 27.68 3.96
C ASP A 520 25.25 26.72 3.87
N ALA A 521 24.37 26.70 4.89
CA ALA A 521 23.15 25.91 4.85
C ALA A 521 22.20 26.37 3.74
N LEU A 522 22.03 27.69 3.57
CA LEU A 522 21.22 28.25 2.48
C LEU A 522 21.81 27.89 1.12
N LYS A 523 23.13 27.90 0.95
CA LYS A 523 23.76 27.47 -0.30
C LYS A 523 23.41 26.01 -0.63
N VAL A 524 23.47 25.12 0.36
CA VAL A 524 23.08 23.70 0.18
C VAL A 524 21.59 23.59 -0.15
N TYR A 525 20.73 24.33 0.56
CA TYR A 525 19.29 24.35 0.33
C TYR A 525 18.92 24.80 -1.09
N HIS A 526 19.47 25.91 -1.58
CA HIS A 526 19.22 26.37 -2.94
C HIS A 526 19.73 25.39 -4.01
N GLU A 527 20.84 24.69 -3.72
CA GLU A 527 21.35 23.64 -4.61
C GLU A 527 20.40 22.43 -4.67
N ILE A 528 19.79 22.03 -3.55
CA ILE A 528 18.73 21.01 -3.53
C ILE A 528 17.58 21.43 -4.46
N LEU A 529 17.07 22.65 -4.31
CA LEU A 529 15.96 23.16 -5.13
C LEU A 529 16.34 23.18 -6.62
N ARG A 530 17.55 23.60 -6.96
CA ARG A 530 18.04 23.61 -8.34
C ARG A 530 18.10 22.20 -8.93
N LEU A 531 18.63 21.23 -8.17
CA LEU A 531 18.75 19.83 -8.59
C LEU A 531 17.36 19.19 -8.76
N LEU A 532 16.46 19.37 -7.80
CA LEU A 532 15.08 18.88 -7.91
C LEU A 532 14.36 19.53 -9.10
N GLY A 533 14.53 20.84 -9.30
CA GLY A 533 13.92 21.56 -10.41
C GLY A 533 14.34 20.99 -11.76
N ASN A 534 15.63 20.70 -11.94
CA ASN A 534 16.13 20.02 -13.14
C ASN A 534 15.55 18.62 -13.28
N GLY A 535 15.69 17.78 -12.24
CA GLY A 535 15.24 16.38 -12.29
C GLY A 535 13.75 16.24 -12.57
N TYR A 536 12.90 17.05 -11.93
CA TYR A 536 11.46 17.04 -12.15
C TYR A 536 11.07 17.59 -13.53
N THR A 537 11.84 18.54 -14.06
CA THR A 537 11.62 19.03 -15.42
C THR A 537 11.93 17.95 -16.46
N ASP A 538 12.99 17.17 -16.26
CA ASP A 538 13.35 16.07 -17.15
C ASP A 538 12.33 14.93 -17.03
N TYR A 539 11.88 14.58 -15.82
CA TYR A 539 10.79 13.62 -15.63
C TYR A 539 9.50 14.02 -16.33
N ALA A 540 9.14 15.31 -16.29
CA ALA A 540 7.97 15.81 -17.01
C ALA A 540 8.10 15.77 -18.54
N ARG A 541 9.31 15.53 -19.08
CA ARG A 541 9.56 15.31 -20.51
C ARG A 541 9.70 13.83 -20.88
N ASP A 542 9.33 12.93 -19.96
CA ASP A 542 9.55 11.47 -20.06
C ASP A 542 11.05 11.09 -20.17
N GLN A 543 11.95 11.95 -19.66
CA GLN A 543 13.41 11.75 -19.64
C GLN A 543 13.86 11.24 -18.26
N LEU A 544 13.43 10.02 -17.91
CA LEU A 544 13.65 9.44 -16.59
C LEU A 544 15.13 9.15 -16.30
N GLU A 545 15.90 8.75 -17.31
CA GLU A 545 17.32 8.45 -17.15
C GLU A 545 18.15 9.71 -16.91
N GLU A 546 17.76 10.82 -17.54
CA GLU A 546 18.40 12.13 -17.42
C GLU A 546 18.05 12.81 -16.09
N GLY A 547 16.80 12.67 -15.63
CA GLY A 547 16.35 13.27 -14.38
C GLY A 547 16.88 12.55 -13.12
N ALA A 548 17.10 11.23 -13.18
CA ALA A 548 17.47 10.43 -12.01
C ALA A 548 18.78 10.86 -11.32
N PRO A 549 19.89 11.17 -12.04
CA PRO A 549 21.11 11.71 -11.43
C PRO A 549 20.87 12.99 -10.63
N PHE A 550 20.00 13.90 -11.10
CA PHE A 550 19.71 15.14 -10.39
C PHE A 550 18.96 14.88 -9.07
N VAL A 551 17.95 13.99 -9.08
CA VAL A 551 17.20 13.62 -7.87
C VAL A 551 18.10 12.89 -6.86
N MET A 552 18.98 12.00 -7.33
CA MET A 552 19.98 11.34 -6.48
C MET A 552 20.95 12.34 -5.86
N ALA A 553 21.44 13.32 -6.63
CA ALA A 553 22.31 14.38 -6.13
C ALA A 553 21.59 15.28 -5.11
N ALA A 554 20.32 15.60 -5.34
CA ALA A 554 19.50 16.36 -4.40
C ALA A 554 19.38 15.61 -3.06
N ARG A 555 19.14 14.29 -3.09
CA ARG A 555 19.10 13.44 -1.89
C ARG A 555 20.43 13.46 -1.11
N ALA A 556 21.56 13.44 -1.80
CA ALA A 556 22.86 13.57 -1.15
C ALA A 556 23.00 14.95 -0.47
N LYS A 557 22.55 16.02 -1.14
CA LYS A 557 22.55 17.38 -0.58
C LYS A 557 21.59 17.55 0.59
N MET A 558 20.47 16.83 0.64
CA MET A 558 19.57 16.83 1.81
C MET A 558 20.27 16.28 3.07
N ASN A 559 21.10 15.24 2.95
CA ASN A 559 21.92 14.74 4.06
C ASN A 559 23.01 15.74 4.49
N GLU A 560 23.60 16.45 3.52
CA GLU A 560 24.53 17.55 3.80
C GLU A 560 23.84 18.69 4.55
N LEU A 561 22.63 19.07 4.15
CA LEU A 561 21.83 20.09 4.83
C LEU A 561 21.53 19.69 6.28
N LEU A 562 21.23 18.41 6.52
CA LEU A 562 21.03 17.90 7.88
C LEU A 562 22.29 18.09 8.74
N THR A 563 23.47 17.77 8.18
CA THR A 563 24.75 17.90 8.87
C THR A 563 25.08 19.35 9.18
N VAL A 564 24.97 20.25 8.20
CA VAL A 564 25.25 21.68 8.36
C VAL A 564 24.23 22.33 9.30
N GLY A 565 22.95 21.94 9.21
CA GLY A 565 21.89 22.43 10.08
C GLY A 565 22.08 22.04 11.55
N GLU A 566 22.53 20.81 11.84
CA GLU A 566 22.90 20.43 13.21
C GLU A 566 24.06 21.28 13.76
N ALA A 567 25.08 21.54 12.94
CA ALA A 567 26.22 22.35 13.35
C ALA A 567 25.82 23.81 13.65
N LEU A 568 24.88 24.38 12.88
CA LEU A 568 24.32 25.70 13.15
C LEU A 568 23.45 25.70 14.42
N ALA A 569 22.61 24.69 14.59
CA ALA A 569 21.74 24.57 15.76
C ALA A 569 22.52 24.43 17.07
N LEU A 570 23.68 23.76 17.06
CA LEU A 570 24.61 23.71 18.20
C LEU A 570 25.15 25.10 18.59
N ARG A 571 25.13 26.06 17.67
CA ARG A 571 25.53 27.45 17.88
C ARG A 571 24.34 28.38 18.16
N GLY A 572 23.14 27.82 18.31
CA GLY A 572 21.90 28.57 18.51
C GLY A 572 21.34 29.24 17.25
N ILE A 573 21.84 28.87 16.07
CA ILE A 573 21.46 29.49 14.80
C ILE A 573 20.54 28.53 14.03
N GLY A 574 19.31 28.94 13.79
CA GLY A 574 18.36 28.24 12.91
C GLY A 574 18.46 28.71 11.47
N ILE A 575 18.14 27.82 10.52
CA ILE A 575 18.18 28.13 9.09
C ILE A 575 16.93 28.94 8.70
N PRO A 576 17.05 30.14 8.11
CA PRO A 576 15.92 30.92 7.63
C PRO A 576 15.51 30.47 6.22
N PHE A 577 14.68 29.44 6.12
CA PHE A 577 14.26 28.89 4.81
C PHE A 577 13.41 29.84 3.95
N TRP A 578 12.79 30.85 4.56
CA TRP A 578 12.01 31.92 3.90
C TRP A 578 12.17 33.25 4.61
#